data_AF-A0A6J1RH04-F1
#
_entry.id   AF-A0A6J1RH04-F1
#
_cell.length_a   1.000
_cell.length_b   1.000
_cell.length_c   1.000
_cell.angle_alpha   90.00
_cell.angle_beta   90.00
_cell.angle_gamma   90.00
#
_symmetry.space_group_name_H-M   'P 1'
#
loop_
_entity.id
_entity.type
_entity.pdbx_description
1 polymer ?
#
loop_
_entity_poly.entity_id
_entity_poly.type
_entity_poly.pdbx_seq_one_letter_code
_entity_poly.pdbx_strand_id
1 'polypeptide(L)'
;MNGDQLNEKASTFYLAELFRSAAEAGPLDIVKLRKGDKLLNISTHLPANTPDTPYVLQIVGAHPASSGVIEAEVLWALERRVAALERQLREHQEALYATPSLALRELKRQVDSFKNKLENNDQLSWLSLYKLPEPIYTDSCRRLQHRRKSDSMKRKVREKFLNIWKTVRAEGETRECRRIERCERKSAAK
;
A
#
# COMPACT_ATOMS: atom_id res chain seq x y z
N MET A 1 -10.71 -22.28 33.50
CA MET A 1 -10.74 -23.01 32.22
C MET A 1 -10.19 -24.39 32.49
N ASN A 2 -11.04 -25.40 32.35
CA ASN A 2 -10.84 -26.73 32.95
C ASN A 2 -9.79 -27.53 32.18
N GLY A 3 -8.90 -28.20 32.92
CA GLY A 3 -7.80 -29.01 32.39
C GLY A 3 -8.22 -30.11 31.41
N ASP A 4 -9.49 -30.54 31.47
CA ASP A 4 -10.04 -31.55 30.57
C ASP A 4 -10.13 -31.08 29.11
N GLN A 5 -10.42 -29.80 28.86
CA GLN A 5 -10.48 -29.26 27.48
C GLN A 5 -9.10 -29.11 26.83
N LEU A 6 -8.04 -29.00 27.63
CA LEU A 6 -6.66 -28.97 27.12
C LEU A 6 -6.18 -30.38 26.75
N ASN A 7 -6.59 -31.39 27.53
CA ASN A 7 -6.26 -32.79 27.27
C ASN A 7 -6.98 -33.34 26.02
N GLU A 8 -8.25 -32.97 25.83
CA GLU A 8 -9.03 -33.36 24.65
C GLU A 8 -8.47 -32.73 23.36
N LYS A 9 -8.11 -31.44 23.38
CA LYS A 9 -7.48 -30.76 22.24
C LYS A 9 -6.10 -31.32 21.92
N ALA A 10 -5.28 -31.64 22.92
CA ALA A 10 -4.01 -32.30 22.71
C ALA A 10 -4.19 -33.68 22.06
N SER A 11 -5.14 -34.48 22.55
CA SER A 11 -5.47 -35.79 21.99
C SER A 11 -5.88 -35.71 20.51
N THR A 12 -6.74 -34.75 20.14
CA THR A 12 -7.15 -34.55 18.74
C THR A 12 -6.01 -34.12 17.83
N PHE A 13 -5.07 -33.30 18.31
CA PHE A 13 -3.89 -32.87 17.55
C PHE A 13 -2.96 -34.05 17.26
N TYR A 14 -2.64 -34.87 18.28
CA TYR A 14 -1.82 -36.08 18.10
C TYR A 14 -2.47 -37.06 17.13
N LEU A 15 -3.80 -37.19 17.18
CA LEU A 15 -4.54 -38.04 16.25
C LEU A 15 -4.45 -37.54 14.80
N ALA A 16 -4.63 -36.23 14.60
CA ALA A 16 -4.52 -35.62 13.28
C ALA A 16 -3.11 -35.70 12.70
N GLU A 17 -2.09 -35.53 13.54
CA GLU A 17 -0.68 -35.66 13.16
C GLU A 17 -0.34 -37.11 12.80
N LEU A 18 -0.81 -38.08 13.59
CA LEU A 18 -0.63 -39.51 13.29
C LEU A 18 -1.28 -39.90 11.96
N PHE A 19 -2.51 -39.46 11.71
CA PHE A 19 -3.19 -39.74 10.45
C PHE A 19 -2.54 -39.03 9.26
N ARG A 20 -2.04 -37.81 9.46
CA ARG A 20 -1.29 -37.08 8.43
C ARG A 20 0.00 -37.81 8.08
N SER A 21 0.80 -38.18 9.08
CA SER A 21 2.03 -38.94 8.85
C SER A 21 1.72 -40.28 8.17
N ALA A 22 0.68 -41.01 8.61
CA ALA A 22 0.24 -42.25 7.97
C ALA A 22 -0.20 -42.06 6.51
N ALA A 23 -0.85 -40.95 6.19
CA ALA A 23 -1.29 -40.62 4.83
C ALA A 23 -0.12 -40.16 3.93
N GLU A 24 0.90 -39.54 4.51
CA GLU A 24 2.14 -39.11 3.85
C GLU A 24 3.18 -40.24 3.77
N ALA A 25 2.89 -41.41 4.34
CA ALA A 25 3.79 -42.56 4.33
C ALA A 25 4.03 -43.05 2.90
N GLY A 26 5.29 -43.01 2.46
CA GLY A 26 5.70 -43.56 1.18
C GLY A 26 5.66 -45.09 1.17
N PRO A 27 5.61 -45.73 -0.02
CA PRO A 27 5.65 -47.19 -0.15
C PRO A 27 6.94 -47.84 0.38
N LEU A 28 7.95 -47.04 0.69
CA LEU A 28 9.23 -47.50 1.24
C LEU A 28 9.42 -47.14 2.73
N ASP A 29 8.39 -46.58 3.36
CA ASP A 29 8.44 -46.24 4.78
C ASP A 29 8.22 -47.48 5.65
N ILE A 30 8.92 -47.53 6.78
CA ILE A 30 8.86 -48.65 7.71
C ILE A 30 7.75 -48.37 8.72
N VAL A 31 6.69 -49.19 8.67
CA VAL A 31 5.55 -49.10 9.59
C VAL A 31 5.56 -50.24 10.61
N LYS A 32 5.10 -49.94 11.83
CA LYS A 32 4.87 -50.89 12.93
C LYS A 32 3.41 -50.86 13.34
N LEU A 33 2.78 -52.04 13.39
CA LEU A 33 1.41 -52.20 13.86
C LEU A 33 1.40 -52.51 15.35
N ARG A 34 0.64 -51.76 16.14
CA ARG A 34 0.52 -51.96 17.60
C ARG A 34 -0.93 -52.17 18.01
N LYS A 35 -1.14 -52.91 19.09
CA LYS A 35 -2.41 -53.03 19.83
C LYS A 35 -2.12 -52.87 21.32
N GLY A 36 -2.41 -51.69 21.87
CA GLY A 36 -1.85 -51.29 23.17
C GLY A 36 -0.32 -51.33 23.16
N ASP A 37 0.28 -51.99 24.15
CA ASP A 37 1.74 -52.12 24.25
C ASP A 37 2.33 -53.25 23.39
N LYS A 38 1.50 -54.05 22.72
CA LYS A 38 1.96 -55.18 21.91
C LYS A 38 2.26 -54.76 20.48
N LEU A 39 3.44 -55.11 19.99
CA LEU A 39 3.83 -55.01 18.58
C LEU A 39 3.36 -56.25 17.82
N LEU A 40 2.76 -56.06 16.66
CA LEU A 40 2.17 -57.12 15.85
C LEU A 40 2.74 -57.12 14.43
N ASN A 41 2.85 -58.32 13.87
CA ASN A 41 3.18 -58.50 12.47
C ASN A 41 1.93 -58.29 11.61
N ILE A 42 2.07 -57.51 10.54
CA ILE A 42 1.00 -57.31 9.56
C ILE A 42 0.84 -58.60 8.76
N SER A 43 -0.29 -59.28 8.94
CA SER A 43 -0.63 -60.52 8.22
C SER A 43 -2.14 -60.63 8.03
N THR A 44 -2.56 -61.51 7.12
CA THR A 44 -3.99 -61.78 6.85
C THR A 44 -4.71 -62.51 7.99
N HIS A 45 -3.97 -62.99 9.00
CA HIS A 45 -4.52 -63.71 10.15
C HIS A 45 -4.82 -62.80 11.35
N LEU A 46 -4.69 -61.49 11.19
CA LEU A 46 -5.03 -60.54 12.24
C LEU A 46 -6.55 -60.51 12.47
N PRO A 47 -7.01 -60.56 13.73
CA PRO A 47 -8.44 -60.46 14.03
C PRO A 47 -8.97 -59.07 13.66
N ALA A 48 -10.28 -58.97 13.46
CA ALA A 48 -10.94 -57.72 13.14
C ALA A 48 -10.66 -56.63 14.20
N ASN A 49 -10.53 -55.39 13.74
CA ASN A 49 -10.31 -54.25 14.61
C ASN A 49 -11.52 -54.03 15.53
N THR A 50 -11.29 -53.78 16.82
CA THR A 50 -12.36 -53.51 17.79
C THR A 50 -12.26 -52.07 18.28
N PRO A 51 -13.40 -51.38 18.51
CA PRO A 51 -13.40 -49.98 18.95
C PRO A 51 -12.76 -49.81 20.34
N ASP A 52 -12.83 -50.82 21.20
CA ASP A 52 -12.26 -50.77 22.55
C ASP A 52 -10.73 -50.90 22.56
N THR A 53 -10.14 -51.56 21.55
CA THR A 53 -8.68 -51.77 21.44
C THR A 53 -8.24 -51.66 19.99
N PRO A 54 -8.21 -50.43 19.42
CA PRO A 54 -7.92 -50.26 18.02
C PRO A 54 -6.46 -50.59 17.70
N TYR A 55 -6.23 -51.10 16.49
CA TYR A 55 -4.90 -51.15 15.92
C TYR A 55 -4.38 -49.76 15.61
N VAL A 56 -3.11 -49.51 15.93
CA VAL A 56 -2.43 -48.25 15.65
C VAL A 56 -1.24 -48.54 14.75
N LEU A 57 -1.18 -47.87 13.59
CA LEU A 57 -0.02 -47.87 12.71
C LEU A 57 0.91 -46.73 13.09
N GLN A 58 2.18 -47.04 13.31
CA GLN A 58 3.22 -46.06 13.61
C GLN A 58 4.30 -46.14 12.53
N ILE A 59 4.67 -45.00 11.94
CA ILE A 59 5.83 -44.93 11.05
C ILE A 59 7.07 -44.81 11.93
N VAL A 60 8.02 -45.71 11.72
CA VAL A 60 9.25 -45.83 12.53
C VAL A 60 10.50 -45.51 11.72
N GLY A 61 10.37 -45.44 10.40
CA GLY A 61 11.39 -44.88 9.53
C GLY A 61 10.76 -44.35 8.25
N ALA A 62 10.95 -43.07 7.98
CA ALA A 62 10.62 -42.49 6.68
C ALA A 62 11.80 -42.69 5.72
N HIS A 63 11.55 -43.12 4.49
CA HIS A 63 12.59 -43.19 3.48
C HIS A 63 13.08 -41.77 3.15
N PRO A 64 14.38 -41.54 2.94
CA PRO A 64 14.88 -40.22 2.55
C PRO A 64 14.21 -39.60 1.29
N ALA A 65 13.60 -40.41 0.42
CA ALA A 65 12.88 -39.96 -0.77
C ALA A 65 11.45 -39.47 -0.45
N SER A 66 10.81 -39.99 0.60
CA SER A 66 9.50 -39.52 1.10
C SER A 66 9.62 -38.30 2.02
N SER A 67 10.81 -38.04 2.58
CA SER A 67 11.08 -36.93 3.50
C SER A 67 11.16 -35.54 2.81
N GLY A 68 11.06 -35.46 1.48
CA GLY A 68 11.22 -34.19 0.75
C GLY A 68 12.59 -33.55 0.93
N VAL A 69 13.58 -34.32 1.39
CA VAL A 69 14.95 -33.85 1.60
C VAL A 69 15.57 -33.64 0.24
N ILE A 70 15.68 -32.38 -0.17
CA ILE A 70 16.37 -31.98 -1.38
C ILE A 70 17.83 -32.46 -1.24
N GLU A 71 18.27 -33.31 -2.16
CA GLU A 71 19.66 -33.76 -2.23
C GLU A 71 20.59 -32.54 -2.25
N ALA A 72 21.70 -32.62 -1.50
CA ALA A 72 22.62 -31.50 -1.37
C ALA A 72 23.06 -31.00 -2.75
N GLU A 73 23.37 -31.91 -3.67
CA GLU A 73 23.78 -31.60 -5.04
C GLU A 73 22.74 -30.72 -5.78
N VAL A 74 21.44 -30.98 -5.56
CA VAL A 74 20.35 -30.19 -6.15
C VAL A 74 20.26 -28.80 -5.53
N LEU A 75 20.44 -28.70 -4.20
CA LEU A 75 20.48 -27.42 -3.50
C LEU A 75 21.65 -26.56 -3.97
N TRP A 76 22.84 -27.13 -4.05
CA TRP A 76 24.06 -26.46 -4.54
C TRP A 76 23.91 -26.02 -6.00
N ALA A 77 23.28 -26.84 -6.85
CA ALA A 77 22.99 -26.48 -8.23
C ALA A 77 22.00 -25.29 -8.32
N LEU A 78 20.98 -25.26 -7.46
CA LEU A 78 20.03 -24.16 -7.37
C LEU A 78 20.71 -22.87 -6.90
N GLU A 79 21.51 -22.92 -5.84
CA GLU A 79 22.26 -21.76 -5.34
C GLU A 79 23.16 -21.16 -6.41
N ARG A 80 23.90 -22.00 -7.15
CA ARG A 80 24.74 -21.53 -8.27
C ARG A 80 23.94 -20.87 -9.38
N ARG A 81 22.77 -21.42 -9.71
CA ARG A 81 21.87 -20.85 -10.73
C ARG A 81 21.30 -19.50 -10.29
N VAL A 82 20.86 -19.40 -9.02
CA VAL A 82 20.36 -18.15 -8.44
C VAL A 82 21.45 -17.07 -8.46
N ALA A 83 22.66 -17.40 -7.99
CA ALA A 83 23.78 -16.47 -8.00
C ALA A 83 24.14 -15.97 -9.41
N ALA A 84 24.07 -16.85 -10.42
CA ALA A 84 24.29 -16.47 -11.81
C ALA A 84 23.20 -15.50 -12.33
N LEU A 85 21.93 -15.80 -12.05
CA LEU A 85 20.81 -14.94 -12.44
C LEU A 85 20.88 -13.56 -11.78
N GLU A 86 21.22 -13.50 -10.50
CA GLU A 86 21.40 -12.24 -9.79
C GLU A 86 22.52 -11.39 -10.40
N ARG A 87 23.62 -12.03 -10.83
CA ARG A 87 24.71 -11.33 -11.51
C ARG A 87 24.25 -10.75 -12.85
N GLN A 88 23.55 -11.55 -13.65
CA GLN A 88 22.98 -11.11 -14.94
C GLN A 88 21.99 -9.96 -14.76
N LEU A 89 21.16 -10.00 -13.71
CA LEU A 89 20.21 -8.93 -13.42
C LEU A 89 20.94 -7.61 -13.08
N ARG A 90 21.99 -7.66 -12.27
CA ARG A 90 22.83 -6.49 -11.96
C ARG A 90 23.48 -5.92 -13.23
N GLU A 91 24.08 -6.77 -14.06
CA GLU A 91 24.70 -6.37 -15.33
C GLU A 91 23.68 -5.71 -16.28
N HIS A 92 22.47 -6.27 -16.41
CA HIS A 92 21.40 -5.67 -17.21
C HIS A 92 20.94 -4.31 -16.66
N GLN A 93 20.80 -4.21 -15.34
CA GLN A 93 20.42 -2.95 -14.69
C GLN A 93 21.48 -1.88 -14.92
N GLU A 94 22.76 -2.20 -14.76
CA GLU A 94 23.87 -1.30 -15.08
C GLU A 94 23.87 -0.88 -16.55
N ALA A 95 23.60 -1.81 -17.48
CA ALA A 95 23.51 -1.52 -18.91
C ALA A 95 22.35 -0.54 -19.25
N LEU A 96 21.20 -0.67 -18.58
CA LEU A 96 20.07 0.25 -18.72
C LEU A 96 20.40 1.67 -18.24
N TYR A 97 21.20 1.80 -17.18
CA TYR A 97 21.68 3.11 -16.72
C TYR A 97 22.80 3.67 -17.60
N ALA A 98 23.65 2.82 -18.17
CA ALA A 98 24.76 3.24 -19.03
C ALA A 98 24.30 3.75 -20.41
N THR A 99 23.26 3.14 -20.98
CA THR A 99 22.73 3.53 -22.30
C THR A 99 21.25 3.87 -22.19
N PRO A 100 20.88 5.17 -22.18
CA PRO A 100 19.48 5.58 -22.23
C PRO A 100 18.80 4.99 -23.47
N SER A 101 17.56 4.55 -23.32
CA SER A 101 16.78 4.02 -24.44
C SER A 101 16.71 5.05 -25.59
N LEU A 102 16.59 4.55 -26.83
CA LEU A 102 16.48 5.39 -28.02
C LEU A 102 15.38 6.47 -27.86
N ALA A 103 14.26 6.10 -27.25
CA ALA A 103 13.15 6.99 -26.95
C ALA A 103 13.54 8.12 -25.97
N LEU A 104 14.27 7.81 -24.90
CA LEU A 104 14.76 8.82 -23.94
C LEU A 104 15.77 9.77 -24.59
N ARG A 105 16.65 9.23 -25.45
CA ARG A 105 17.61 10.04 -26.20
C ARG A 105 16.92 10.99 -27.18
N GLU A 106 15.91 10.50 -27.89
CA GLU A 106 15.12 11.32 -28.81
C GLU A 106 14.30 12.37 -28.06
N LEU A 107 13.69 12.01 -26.93
CA LEU A 107 13.00 12.97 -26.06
C LEU A 107 13.95 14.07 -25.57
N LYS A 108 15.15 13.69 -25.11
CA LYS A 108 16.18 14.66 -24.71
C LYS A 108 16.54 15.61 -25.87
N ARG A 109 16.74 15.07 -27.08
CA ARG A 109 17.00 15.88 -28.28
C ARG A 109 15.87 16.87 -28.57
N GLN A 110 14.61 16.44 -28.43
CA GLN A 110 13.45 17.31 -28.63
C GLN A 110 13.37 18.40 -27.56
N VAL A 111 13.61 18.05 -26.30
CA VAL A 111 13.65 19.01 -25.18
C VAL A 111 14.78 20.02 -25.38
N ASP A 112 15.98 19.57 -25.74
CA ASP A 112 17.12 20.45 -26.00
C ASP A 112 16.85 21.36 -27.22
N SER A 113 16.22 20.84 -28.28
CA SER A 113 15.78 21.64 -29.43
C SER A 113 14.76 22.71 -29.04
N PHE A 114 13.80 22.36 -28.19
CA PHE A 114 12.80 23.29 -27.69
C PHE A 114 13.44 24.37 -26.81
N LYS A 115 14.34 23.99 -25.90
CA LYS A 115 15.13 24.92 -25.09
C LYS A 115 15.91 25.90 -25.97
N ASN A 116 16.62 25.39 -26.97
CA ASN A 116 17.38 26.24 -27.89
C ASN A 116 16.48 27.19 -28.69
N LYS A 117 15.28 26.75 -29.09
CA LYS A 117 14.30 27.62 -29.76
C LYS A 117 13.80 28.71 -28.82
N LEU A 118 13.57 28.41 -27.54
CA LEU A 118 13.19 29.42 -26.56
C LEU A 118 14.33 30.43 -26.33
N GLU A 119 15.57 29.96 -26.18
CA GLU A 119 16.70 30.85 -25.86
C GLU A 119 17.12 31.74 -27.03
N ASN A 120 17.02 31.24 -28.28
CA ASN A 120 17.55 31.92 -29.47
C ASN A 120 16.47 32.57 -30.37
N ASN A 121 15.19 32.40 -30.07
CA ASN A 121 14.14 33.11 -30.79
C ASN A 121 13.74 34.34 -29.98
N ASP A 122 14.09 35.54 -30.47
CA ASP A 122 13.78 36.80 -29.82
C ASP A 122 12.28 37.06 -29.61
N GLN A 123 11.37 36.34 -30.27
CA GLN A 123 9.93 36.45 -30.01
C GLN A 123 9.42 35.46 -28.95
N LEU A 124 10.18 34.41 -28.64
CA LEU A 124 9.84 33.35 -27.68
C LEU A 124 10.77 33.31 -26.46
N SER A 125 11.86 34.09 -26.49
CA SER A 125 12.78 34.23 -25.38
C SER A 125 12.09 34.87 -24.21
N TRP A 126 12.19 34.22 -23.04
CA TRP A 126 11.65 34.72 -21.79
C TRP A 126 12.19 36.12 -21.46
N LEU A 127 13.36 36.47 -21.98
CA LEU A 127 13.97 37.81 -21.83
C LEU A 127 13.27 38.86 -22.69
N SER A 128 12.69 38.49 -23.82
CA SER A 128 11.92 39.38 -24.70
C SER A 128 10.58 39.77 -24.10
N LEU A 129 10.04 38.94 -23.20
CA LEU A 129 8.85 39.28 -22.39
C LEU A 129 9.12 40.48 -21.45
N TYR A 130 10.38 40.68 -21.04
CA TYR A 130 10.81 41.76 -20.14
C TYR A 130 11.48 42.93 -20.86
N LYS A 131 11.82 42.79 -22.14
CA LYS A 131 12.42 43.84 -22.97
C LYS A 131 11.41 44.57 -23.87
N LEU A 132 10.11 44.46 -23.59
CA LEU A 132 9.13 45.33 -24.25
C LEU A 132 9.43 46.79 -23.87
N PRO A 133 9.62 47.70 -24.85
CA PRO A 133 9.40 49.11 -24.62
C PRO A 133 7.96 49.34 -24.13
N GLU A 134 7.72 50.45 -23.42
CA GLU A 134 6.38 50.94 -23.07
C GLU A 134 5.35 50.72 -24.21
N PRO A 135 4.08 50.41 -23.89
CA PRO A 135 3.31 49.33 -24.50
C PRO A 135 2.75 49.67 -25.89
N ILE A 136 3.13 48.90 -26.91
CA ILE A 136 2.47 48.91 -28.23
C ILE A 136 1.58 47.66 -28.45
N TYR A 137 1.52 46.72 -27.50
CA TYR A 137 0.61 45.56 -27.59
C TYR A 137 -0.73 45.80 -26.86
N THR A 138 -1.58 46.52 -27.59
CA THR A 138 -2.95 46.12 -28.00
C THR A 138 -3.93 45.56 -26.96
N ASP A 139 -5.15 46.10 -27.01
CA ASP A 139 -6.33 45.92 -26.15
C ASP A 139 -6.64 44.51 -25.60
N SER A 140 -6.10 43.45 -26.21
CA SER A 140 -6.20 42.05 -25.78
C SER A 140 -5.68 41.82 -24.35
N CYS A 141 -4.52 42.40 -24.01
CA CYS A 141 -3.90 42.26 -22.69
C CYS A 141 -4.67 43.03 -21.61
N ARG A 142 -5.34 44.12 -21.98
CA ARG A 142 -6.16 44.93 -21.09
C ARG A 142 -7.39 44.17 -20.58
N ARG A 143 -7.99 43.30 -21.41
CA ARG A 143 -9.13 42.45 -21.01
C ARG A 143 -8.76 41.41 -19.96
N LEU A 144 -7.55 40.84 -20.04
CA LEU A 144 -7.03 39.89 -19.04
C LEU A 144 -6.63 40.60 -17.75
N GLN A 145 -6.07 41.81 -17.83
CA GLN A 145 -5.80 42.64 -16.66
C GLN A 145 -7.08 43.17 -16.01
N HIS A 146 -8.16 43.43 -16.76
CA HIS A 146 -9.45 43.85 -16.19
C HIS A 146 -10.08 42.78 -15.26
N ARG A 147 -9.73 41.49 -15.44
CA ARG A 147 -10.07 40.43 -14.46
C ARG A 147 -9.28 40.55 -13.16
N ARG A 148 -8.06 41.07 -13.19
CA ARG A 148 -7.29 41.42 -11.99
C ARG A 148 -7.72 42.81 -11.52
N LYS A 149 -8.76 42.88 -10.69
CA LYS A 149 -9.18 44.15 -10.06
C LYS A 149 -7.94 44.85 -9.46
N SER A 150 -7.74 46.12 -9.79
CA SER A 150 -6.66 46.95 -9.22
C SER A 150 -6.61 46.82 -7.71
N ASP A 151 -5.43 46.78 -7.11
CA ASP A 151 -5.28 46.67 -5.65
C ASP A 151 -5.95 47.83 -4.91
N SER A 152 -6.11 48.99 -5.58
CA SER A 152 -6.93 50.10 -5.09
C SER A 152 -8.42 49.74 -4.98
N MET A 153 -8.97 49.04 -5.98
CA MET A 153 -10.35 48.55 -5.97
C MET A 153 -10.53 47.46 -4.92
N LYS A 154 -9.57 46.53 -4.78
CA LYS A 154 -9.60 45.50 -3.73
C LYS A 154 -9.58 46.14 -2.33
N ARG A 155 -8.75 47.18 -2.11
CA ARG A 155 -8.74 47.96 -0.87
C ARG A 155 -10.08 48.63 -0.60
N LYS A 156 -10.64 49.34 -1.59
CA LYS A 156 -11.96 49.99 -1.46
C LYS A 156 -13.08 48.99 -1.15
N VAL A 157 -13.06 47.80 -1.75
CA VAL A 157 -14.05 46.74 -1.45
C VAL A 157 -13.88 46.20 -0.04
N ARG A 158 -12.64 45.93 0.41
CA ARG A 158 -12.35 45.52 1.79
C ARG A 158 -12.76 46.57 2.80
N GLU A 159 -12.49 47.83 2.52
CA GLU A 159 -12.84 48.97 3.38
C GLU A 159 -14.37 49.17 3.45
N LYS A 160 -15.08 49.09 2.32
CA LYS A 160 -16.55 49.10 2.31
C LYS A 160 -17.14 47.93 3.10
N PHE A 161 -16.59 46.73 2.93
CA PHE A 161 -17.02 45.55 3.68
C PHE A 161 -16.81 45.72 5.19
N LEU A 162 -15.63 46.21 5.60
CA LEU A 162 -15.33 46.49 7.01
C LEU A 162 -16.24 47.58 7.57
N ASN A 163 -16.54 48.63 6.80
CA ASN A 163 -17.46 49.67 7.23
C ASN A 163 -18.88 49.13 7.41
N ILE A 164 -19.39 48.35 6.46
CA ILE A 164 -20.70 47.70 6.61
C ILE A 164 -20.71 46.79 7.84
N TRP A 165 -19.65 46.00 8.05
CA TRP A 165 -19.54 45.12 9.21
C TRP A 165 -19.52 45.90 10.54
N LYS A 166 -18.79 47.01 10.60
CA LYS A 166 -18.79 47.92 11.76
C LYS A 166 -20.17 48.52 12.01
N THR A 167 -20.86 48.98 10.97
CA THR A 167 -22.21 49.54 11.09
C THR A 167 -23.21 48.47 11.52
N VAL A 168 -23.15 47.27 10.95
CA VAL A 168 -24.02 46.15 11.32
C VAL A 168 -23.76 45.67 12.75
N ARG A 169 -22.52 45.65 13.23
CA ARG A 169 -22.19 45.31 14.63
C ARG A 169 -22.70 46.38 15.61
N ALA A 170 -22.54 47.66 15.29
CA ALA A 170 -23.08 48.77 16.08
C ALA A 170 -24.62 48.79 16.08
N GLU A 171 -25.27 48.44 14.96
CA GLU A 171 -26.71 48.26 14.88
C GLU A 171 -27.21 47.00 15.60
N GLY A 172 -26.39 45.95 15.69
CA GLY A 172 -26.69 44.72 16.42
C GLY A 172 -26.77 44.96 17.93
N GLU A 173 -25.79 45.68 18.50
CA GLU A 173 -25.79 46.06 19.92
C GLU A 173 -26.95 47.02 20.25
N THR A 174 -27.27 47.98 19.37
CA THR A 174 -28.40 48.89 19.60
C THR A 174 -29.77 48.23 19.42
N ARG A 175 -29.91 47.19 18.59
CA ARG A 175 -31.15 46.39 18.49
C ARG A 175 -31.35 45.47 19.70
N GLU A 176 -30.29 44.89 20.25
CA GLU A 176 -30.32 44.12 21.50
C GLU A 176 -30.76 45.02 22.67
N CYS A 177 -30.15 46.19 22.84
CA CYS A 177 -30.53 47.16 23.89
C CYS A 177 -31.99 47.64 23.78
N ARG A 178 -32.49 47.91 22.56
CA ARG A 178 -33.91 48.28 22.38
C ARG A 178 -34.89 47.13 22.64
N ARG A 179 -34.45 45.88 22.53
CA ARG A 179 -35.27 44.70 22.83
C ARG A 179 -35.39 44.48 24.33
N ILE A 180 -34.29 44.69 25.07
CA ILE A 180 -34.24 44.61 26.53
C ILE A 180 -35.11 45.72 27.18
N GLU A 181 -34.94 46.99 26.78
CA GLU A 181 -35.78 48.09 27.31
C GLU A 181 -37.28 47.92 27.03
N ARG A 182 -37.65 47.31 25.90
CA ARG A 182 -39.05 47.06 25.53
C ARG A 182 -39.67 45.91 26.32
N CYS A 183 -38.86 44.94 26.77
CA CYS A 183 -39.30 43.90 27.71
C CYS A 183 -39.49 44.47 29.13
N GLU A 184 -38.58 45.32 29.60
CA GLU A 184 -38.70 45.95 30.93
C GLU A 184 -39.94 46.85 31.06
N ARG A 185 -40.25 47.65 30.02
CA ARG A 185 -41.48 48.49 30.01
C ARG A 185 -42.78 47.69 29.97
N LYS A 186 -42.77 46.45 29.45
CA LYS A 186 -43.94 45.56 29.45
C LYS A 186 -44.14 44.84 30.79
N SER A 187 -43.08 44.65 31.56
CA SER A 187 -43.16 44.07 32.91
C SER A 187 -43.59 45.09 33.98
N ALA A 188 -43.38 46.38 33.75
CA ALA A 188 -43.79 47.46 34.67
C ALA A 188 -45.24 47.96 34.47
N ALA A 189 -45.93 47.49 33.43
CA ALA A 189 -47.32 47.87 33.12
C ALA A 189 -48.34 46.75 33.46
N LYS A 190 -47.96 45.84 34.36
CA LYS A 190 -48.84 44.80 34.90
C LYS A 190 -49.39 45.21 36.25
#